data_AF-B3PMA5-F1
#
_entry.id   AF-B3PMA5-F1
#
_cell.length_a   1.000
_cell.length_b   1.000
_cell.length_c   1.000
_cell.angle_alpha   90.00
_cell.angle_beta   90.00
_cell.angle_gamma   90.00
#
_symmetry.space_group_name_H-M   'P 1'
#
loop_
_entity.id
_entity.type
_entity.pdbx_description
1 polymer ?
#
loop_
_entity_poly.entity_id
_entity_poly.type
_entity_poly.pdbx_seq_one_letter_code
_entity_poly.pdbx_strand_id
1 'polypeptide(L)'
;MKRNKEQEQQLFDAYQAYNDARAEDSFIKYDKLIASVLLKNNISFNSEIYIKFVEKMTMAINKHYDLLFRDFVITFNVNGRFGNDLLVPMIANFESSNNEAINFREALTNDTKASQFLYDLNNEIARLLNQKSYVEIFPNIILYISPNTEHLKLLFSRETVSKLVTPEV
;
A
#
# COMPACT_ATOMS: atom_id res chain seq x y z
N MET A 1 -17.33 23.42 13.78
CA MET A 1 -16.04 23.73 14.47
C MET A 1 -15.49 22.58 15.31
N LYS A 2 -16.25 21.91 16.22
CA LYS A 2 -15.72 20.77 16.99
C LYS A 2 -15.35 19.54 16.14
N ARG A 3 -16.24 19.13 15.22
CA ARG A 3 -16.03 17.97 14.32
C ARG A 3 -14.79 18.09 13.44
N ASN A 4 -14.49 19.29 12.93
CA ASN A 4 -13.30 19.52 12.10
C ASN A 4 -12.00 19.34 12.91
N LYS A 5 -11.96 19.82 14.17
CA LYS A 5 -10.80 19.62 15.06
C LYS A 5 -10.59 18.15 15.41
N GLU A 6 -11.66 17.39 15.61
CA GLU A 6 -11.59 15.94 15.86
C GLU A 6 -11.06 15.18 14.63
N GLN A 7 -11.48 15.54 13.43
CA GLN A 7 -10.98 14.94 12.17
C GLN A 7 -9.51 15.27 11.93
N GLU A 8 -9.10 16.53 12.16
CA GLU A 8 -7.69 16.95 12.12
C GLU A 8 -6.83 16.16 13.12
N GLN A 9 -7.32 15.98 14.35
CA GLN A 9 -6.62 15.17 15.36
C GLN A 9 -6.52 13.70 14.93
N GLN A 10 -7.60 13.11 14.41
CA GLN A 10 -7.58 11.70 13.98
C GLN A 10 -6.63 11.46 12.80
N LEU A 11 -6.50 12.44 11.91
CA LEU A 11 -5.53 12.40 10.82
C LEU A 11 -4.10 12.56 11.34
N PHE A 12 -3.88 13.46 12.31
CA PHE A 12 -2.61 13.58 13.01
C PHE A 12 -2.21 12.28 13.71
N ASP A 13 -3.14 11.63 14.42
CA ASP A 13 -2.90 10.35 15.10
C ASP A 13 -2.55 9.23 14.09
N ALA A 14 -3.18 9.22 12.92
CA ALA A 14 -2.86 8.26 11.86
C ALA A 14 -1.43 8.45 11.32
N TYR A 15 -1.00 9.70 11.14
CA TYR A 15 0.37 10.01 10.74
C TYR A 15 1.39 9.68 11.83
N GLN A 16 1.03 9.89 13.10
CA GLN A 16 1.88 9.50 14.21
C GLN A 16 2.04 7.98 14.25
N ALA A 17 0.96 7.21 14.10
CA ALA A 17 1.03 5.75 14.03
C ALA A 17 1.93 5.25 12.88
N TYR A 18 1.90 5.92 11.72
CA TYR A 18 2.83 5.63 10.62
C TYR A 18 4.30 5.90 11.03
N ASN A 19 4.59 7.01 11.69
CA ASN A 19 5.94 7.34 12.15
C ASN A 19 6.44 6.38 13.23
N ASP A 20 5.58 6.01 14.17
CA ASP A 20 5.90 5.05 15.23
C ASP A 20 6.25 3.69 14.61
N ALA A 21 5.46 3.21 13.64
CA ALA A 21 5.72 1.97 12.92
C ALA A 21 7.05 1.96 12.16
N ARG A 22 7.56 3.13 11.73
CA ARG A 22 8.89 3.24 11.09
C ARG A 22 10.04 3.21 12.08
N ALA A 23 9.78 3.54 13.34
CA ALA A 23 10.77 3.52 14.42
C ALA A 23 10.90 2.14 15.08
N GLU A 24 9.99 1.21 14.78
CA GLU A 24 10.04 -0.18 15.25
C GLU A 24 11.23 -0.94 14.67
N ASP A 25 11.89 -1.77 15.50
CA ASP A 25 13.02 -2.60 15.07
C ASP A 25 12.62 -3.61 13.97
N SER A 26 11.35 -4.02 13.97
CA SER A 26 10.78 -4.96 13.00
C SER A 26 10.37 -4.29 11.68
N PHE A 27 10.60 -2.99 11.52
CA PHE A 27 10.27 -2.24 10.32
C PHE A 27 11.13 -2.67 9.12
N ILE A 28 10.46 -2.98 8.02
CA ILE A 28 11.07 -3.32 6.74
C ILE A 28 10.73 -2.21 5.75
N LYS A 29 11.72 -1.38 5.45
CA LYS A 29 11.64 -0.33 4.44
C LYS A 29 11.45 -0.93 3.03
N TYR A 30 10.78 -0.19 2.16
CA TYR A 30 10.52 -0.58 0.77
C TYR A 30 11.77 -1.06 0.02
N ASP A 31 12.88 -0.33 0.12
CA ASP A 31 14.12 -0.69 -0.60
C ASP A 31 14.64 -2.07 -0.18
N LYS A 32 14.48 -2.45 1.10
CA LYS A 32 14.90 -3.75 1.62
C LYS A 32 13.97 -4.87 1.15
N LEU A 33 12.66 -4.63 1.15
CA LEU A 33 11.67 -5.54 0.58
C LEU A 33 11.96 -5.81 -0.90
N ILE A 34 12.13 -4.76 -1.70
CA ILE A 34 12.37 -4.91 -3.13
C ILE A 34 13.73 -5.54 -3.40
N ALA A 35 14.79 -5.15 -2.69
CA ALA A 35 16.11 -5.75 -2.88
C ALA A 35 16.09 -7.27 -2.68
N SER A 36 15.34 -7.80 -1.70
CA SER A 36 15.23 -9.25 -1.50
C SER A 36 14.51 -9.94 -2.67
N VAL A 37 13.43 -9.34 -3.18
CA VAL A 37 12.68 -9.85 -4.33
C VAL A 37 13.52 -9.82 -5.61
N LEU A 38 14.23 -8.71 -5.88
CA LEU A 38 15.09 -8.56 -7.05
C LEU A 38 16.25 -9.57 -7.03
N LEU A 39 16.87 -9.76 -5.86
CA LEU A 39 17.93 -10.75 -5.67
C LEU A 39 17.44 -12.16 -5.98
N LYS A 40 16.25 -12.53 -5.48
CA LYS A 40 15.62 -13.84 -5.73
C LYS A 40 15.33 -14.07 -7.22
N ASN A 41 14.99 -13.01 -7.93
CA ASN A 41 14.68 -13.04 -9.36
C ASN A 41 15.91 -12.85 -10.26
N ASN A 42 17.11 -12.68 -9.68
CA ASN A 42 18.36 -12.37 -10.40
C ASN A 42 18.21 -11.18 -11.37
N ILE A 43 17.55 -10.11 -10.90
CA ILE A 43 17.36 -8.85 -11.64
C ILE A 43 17.80 -7.67 -10.77
N SER A 44 17.97 -6.50 -11.38
CA SER A 44 18.37 -5.28 -10.68
C SER A 44 17.28 -4.21 -10.72
N PHE A 45 17.52 -3.11 -9.98
CA PHE A 45 16.68 -1.91 -10.00
C PHE A 45 16.61 -1.22 -11.38
N ASN A 46 17.47 -1.61 -12.33
CA ASN A 46 17.43 -1.10 -13.71
C ASN A 46 16.74 -2.06 -14.68
N SER A 47 16.22 -3.20 -14.19
CA SER A 47 15.51 -4.14 -15.04
C SER A 47 14.18 -3.57 -15.52
N GLU A 48 13.82 -3.85 -16.77
CA GLU A 48 12.56 -3.41 -17.36
C GLU A 48 11.34 -3.87 -16.55
N ILE A 49 11.41 -5.06 -15.94
CA ILE A 49 10.35 -5.61 -15.08
C ILE A 49 10.12 -4.70 -13.87
N TYR A 50 11.19 -4.35 -13.15
CA TYR A 50 11.08 -3.50 -11.98
C TYR A 50 10.66 -2.08 -12.33
N ILE A 51 11.23 -1.51 -13.40
CA ILE A 51 10.86 -0.16 -13.87
C ILE A 51 9.36 -0.10 -14.20
N LYS A 52 8.85 -1.05 -14.99
CA LYS A 52 7.41 -1.12 -15.32
C LYS A 52 6.54 -1.34 -14.09
N PHE A 53 7.00 -2.11 -13.10
CA PHE A 53 6.30 -2.28 -11.83
C PHE A 53 6.18 -0.93 -11.09
N VAL A 54 7.29 -0.20 -10.94
CA VAL A 54 7.30 1.11 -10.27
C VAL A 54 6.45 2.13 -11.01
N GLU A 55 6.50 2.15 -12.35
CA GLU A 55 5.65 3.02 -13.18
C GLU A 55 4.16 2.74 -12.94
N LYS A 56 3.77 1.46 -12.94
CA LYS A 56 2.38 1.05 -12.67
C LYS A 56 1.94 1.38 -11.25
N MET A 57 2.79 1.12 -10.25
CA MET A 57 2.51 1.46 -8.85
C MET A 57 2.34 2.97 -8.69
N THR A 58 3.31 3.76 -9.17
CA THR A 58 3.26 5.23 -9.12
C THR A 58 2.02 5.78 -9.81
N MET A 59 1.69 5.26 -11.00
CA MET A 59 0.49 5.65 -11.72
C MET A 59 -0.77 5.34 -10.90
N ALA A 60 -0.86 4.14 -10.33
CA ALA A 60 -2.02 3.73 -9.56
C ALA A 60 -2.21 4.57 -8.29
N ILE A 61 -1.13 4.88 -7.56
CA ILE A 61 -1.18 5.80 -6.42
C ILE A 61 -1.65 7.19 -6.84
N ASN A 62 -1.06 7.76 -7.90
CA ASN A 62 -1.38 9.11 -8.35
C ASN A 62 -2.81 9.25 -8.87
N LYS A 63 -3.36 8.18 -9.44
CA LYS A 63 -4.73 8.14 -9.98
C LYS A 63 -5.75 7.52 -9.03
N HIS A 64 -5.33 7.14 -7.82
CA HIS A 64 -6.18 6.47 -6.83
C HIS A 64 -6.81 5.17 -7.35
N TYR A 65 -6.10 4.45 -8.22
CA TYR A 65 -6.51 3.13 -8.69
C TYR A 65 -6.31 2.09 -7.60
N ASP A 66 -7.17 1.08 -7.60
CA ASP A 66 -7.04 -0.03 -6.68
C ASP A 66 -5.81 -0.87 -7.01
N LEU A 67 -5.09 -1.30 -5.97
CA LEU A 67 -3.89 -2.13 -6.07
C LEU A 67 -4.25 -3.55 -5.63
N LEU A 68 -4.30 -4.48 -6.59
CA LEU A 68 -4.73 -5.85 -6.34
C LEU A 68 -3.52 -6.73 -6.06
N PHE A 69 -3.32 -7.11 -4.80
CA PHE A 69 -2.35 -8.12 -4.37
C PHE A 69 -3.02 -9.48 -4.23
N ARG A 70 -2.23 -10.53 -3.99
CA ARG A 70 -2.75 -11.89 -3.87
C ARG A 70 -3.81 -12.01 -2.79
N ASP A 71 -3.50 -11.50 -1.60
CA ASP A 71 -4.31 -11.73 -0.39
C ASP A 71 -5.10 -10.50 0.09
N PHE A 72 -4.90 -9.34 -0.54
CA PHE A 72 -5.56 -8.09 -0.16
C PHE A 72 -5.66 -7.11 -1.33
N VAL A 73 -6.55 -6.12 -1.18
CA VAL A 73 -6.64 -4.97 -2.09
C VAL A 73 -6.37 -3.70 -1.29
N ILE A 74 -5.59 -2.79 -1.87
CA ILE A 74 -5.50 -1.40 -1.38
C ILE A 74 -6.37 -0.56 -2.27
N THR A 75 -7.37 0.08 -1.68
CA THR A 75 -8.29 0.99 -2.36
C THR A 75 -8.16 2.39 -1.79
N PHE A 76 -8.54 3.39 -2.58
CA PHE A 76 -8.55 4.78 -2.16
C PHE A 76 -9.99 5.25 -2.04
N ASN A 77 -10.40 5.64 -0.84
CA ASN A 77 -11.78 6.04 -0.59
C ASN A 77 -11.87 7.11 0.49
N VAL A 78 -13.02 7.78 0.53
CA VAL A 78 -13.38 8.68 1.63
C VAL A 78 -13.60 7.88 2.90
N ASN A 79 -13.10 8.42 4.01
CA ASN A 79 -13.26 7.78 5.30
C ASN A 79 -13.74 8.83 6.31
N GLY A 80 -14.98 8.67 6.79
CA GLY A 80 -15.63 9.64 7.69
C GLY A 80 -14.87 9.92 8.99
N ARG A 81 -13.93 9.04 9.37
CA ARG A 81 -12.94 9.27 10.43
C ARG A 81 -12.05 10.48 10.10
N PHE A 82 -11.51 10.53 8.90
CA PHE A 82 -10.54 11.56 8.51
C PHE A 82 -11.18 12.78 7.82
N GLY A 83 -12.41 12.64 7.33
CA GLY A 83 -13.09 13.69 6.59
C GLY A 83 -13.90 13.11 5.43
N ASN A 84 -14.80 13.91 4.87
CA ASN A 84 -15.58 13.51 3.69
C ASN A 84 -14.97 14.04 2.37
N ASP A 85 -13.87 14.77 2.47
CA ASP A 85 -13.17 15.46 1.39
C ASP A 85 -11.75 14.91 1.16
N LEU A 86 -11.38 13.83 1.87
CA LEU A 86 -10.06 13.21 1.79
C LEU A 86 -10.17 11.79 1.26
N LEU A 87 -9.43 11.49 0.19
CA LEU A 87 -9.13 10.13 -0.22
C LEU A 87 -7.92 9.63 0.56
N VAL A 88 -8.08 8.46 1.19
CA VAL A 88 -7.03 7.78 1.93
C VAL A 88 -6.91 6.33 1.46
N PRO A 89 -5.71 5.72 1.54
CA PRO A 89 -5.56 4.30 1.29
C PRO A 89 -6.23 3.47 2.39
N MET A 90 -6.90 2.38 2.01
CA MET A 90 -7.61 1.46 2.89
C MET A 90 -7.43 0.02 2.42
N ILE A 91 -7.49 -0.93 3.35
CA ILE A 91 -7.56 -2.36 3.02
C ILE A 91 -8.99 -2.73 2.67
N ALA A 92 -9.15 -3.47 1.57
CA ALA A 92 -10.40 -4.08 1.14
C ALA A 92 -10.17 -5.54 0.74
N ASN A 93 -11.26 -6.32 0.76
CA ASN A 93 -11.25 -7.72 0.32
C ASN A 93 -11.41 -7.85 -1.20
N PHE A 94 -12.01 -6.84 -1.84
CA PHE A 94 -12.33 -6.81 -3.26
C PHE A 94 -12.04 -5.42 -3.81
N GLU A 95 -11.79 -5.34 -5.11
CA GLU A 95 -11.70 -4.05 -5.80
C GLU A 95 -13.05 -3.33 -5.80
N SER A 96 -12.98 -2.01 -5.79
CA SER A 96 -14.11 -1.10 -5.92
C SER A 96 -14.69 -1.21 -7.32
N SER A 97 -16.02 -1.23 -7.43
CA SER A 97 -16.70 -1.14 -8.73
C SER A 97 -16.57 0.23 -9.39
N ASN A 98 -16.10 1.23 -8.63
CA ASN A 98 -16.12 2.64 -9.03
C ASN A 98 -14.72 3.20 -9.30
N ASN A 99 -13.67 2.41 -9.04
CA ASN A 99 -12.28 2.78 -9.31
C ASN A 99 -11.70 1.81 -10.35
N GLU A 100 -10.79 2.31 -11.18
CA GLU A 100 -9.96 1.44 -12.01
C GLU A 100 -8.96 0.68 -11.13
N ALA A 101 -8.47 -0.46 -11.61
CA ALA A 101 -7.60 -1.37 -10.87
C ALA A 101 -6.31 -1.69 -11.63
N ILE A 102 -5.21 -1.82 -10.89
CA ILE A 102 -3.98 -2.43 -11.40
C ILE A 102 -3.74 -3.75 -10.69
N ASN A 103 -3.61 -4.80 -11.49
CA ASN A 103 -3.37 -6.15 -11.01
C ASN A 103 -1.88 -6.40 -10.74
N PHE A 104 -1.53 -6.62 -9.46
CA PHE A 104 -0.21 -7.03 -8.97
C PHE A 104 -0.19 -8.49 -8.48
N ARG A 105 -1.24 -9.27 -8.80
CA ARG A 105 -1.25 -10.73 -8.63
C ARG A 105 -0.43 -11.37 -9.75
N GLU A 106 0.25 -12.47 -9.44
CA GLU A 106 0.86 -13.29 -10.47
C GLU A 106 -0.19 -13.84 -11.46
N ALA A 107 0.21 -13.99 -12.72
CA ALA A 107 -0.64 -14.62 -13.73
C ALA A 107 -0.65 -16.14 -13.52
N LEU A 108 -1.83 -16.75 -13.48
CA LEU A 108 -2.01 -18.19 -13.30
C LEU A 108 -1.54 -19.03 -14.50
N THR A 109 -1.47 -18.43 -15.70
CA THR A 109 -1.33 -19.18 -16.96
C THR A 109 -0.09 -18.83 -17.78
N ASN A 110 0.65 -17.77 -17.41
CA ASN A 110 1.80 -17.30 -18.19
C ASN A 110 3.05 -17.21 -17.29
N ASP A 111 3.96 -18.18 -17.44
CA ASP A 111 5.28 -18.23 -16.81
C ASP A 111 6.23 -17.19 -17.44
N THR A 112 5.95 -15.92 -17.13
CA THR A 112 6.82 -14.81 -17.51
C THR A 112 7.66 -14.40 -16.32
N LYS A 113 8.87 -13.88 -16.57
CA LYS A 113 9.70 -13.28 -15.50
C LYS A 113 8.96 -12.20 -14.71
N ALA A 114 8.02 -11.48 -15.34
CA ALA A 114 7.17 -10.50 -14.66
C ALA A 114 6.17 -11.17 -13.70
N SER A 115 5.57 -12.29 -14.11
CA SER A 115 4.70 -13.10 -13.23
C SER A 115 5.48 -13.66 -12.04
N GLN A 116 6.69 -14.19 -12.29
CA GLN A 116 7.57 -14.69 -11.23
C GLN A 116 7.98 -13.58 -10.24
N PHE A 117 8.31 -12.39 -10.74
CA PHE A 117 8.59 -11.23 -9.89
C PHE A 117 7.41 -10.88 -8.98
N LEU A 118 6.19 -10.81 -9.52
CA LEU A 118 4.98 -10.55 -8.73
C LEU A 118 4.69 -11.68 -7.74
N TYR A 119 4.89 -12.93 -8.14
CA TYR A 119 4.72 -14.08 -7.26
C TYR A 119 5.66 -14.00 -6.05
N ASP A 120 6.93 -13.68 -6.29
CA ASP A 120 7.94 -13.53 -5.24
C ASP A 120 7.73 -12.30 -4.37
N LEU A 121 7.26 -11.19 -4.95
CA LEU A 121 6.87 -9.99 -4.20
C LEU A 121 5.74 -10.31 -3.22
N ASN A 122 4.64 -10.90 -3.70
CA ASN A 122 3.49 -11.26 -2.85
C ASN A 122 3.90 -12.25 -1.75
N ASN A 123 4.75 -13.23 -2.06
CA ASN A 123 5.27 -14.17 -1.07
C ASN A 123 6.14 -13.49 -0.01
N GLU A 124 7.01 -12.57 -0.41
CA GLU A 124 7.88 -11.87 0.52
C GLU A 124 7.09 -10.96 1.46
N ILE A 125 6.08 -10.25 0.93
CA ILE A 125 5.13 -9.48 1.74
C ILE A 125 4.43 -10.39 2.76
N ALA A 126 3.83 -11.50 2.30
CA ALA A 126 3.15 -12.44 3.18
C ALA A 126 4.08 -13.02 4.26
N ARG A 127 5.31 -13.39 3.88
CA ARG A 127 6.33 -13.91 4.81
C ARG A 127 6.67 -12.91 5.91
N LEU A 128 6.92 -11.65 5.55
CA LEU A 128 7.27 -10.59 6.50
C LEU A 128 6.09 -10.24 7.42
N LEU A 129 4.86 -10.19 6.88
CA LEU A 129 3.65 -9.98 7.68
C LEU A 129 3.41 -11.12 8.68
N ASN A 130 3.65 -12.38 8.26
CA ASN A 130 3.57 -13.54 9.16
C ASN A 130 4.63 -13.52 10.27
N GLN A 131 5.77 -12.86 10.03
CA GLN A 131 6.81 -12.58 11.03
C GLN A 131 6.49 -11.39 11.94
N LYS A 132 5.28 -10.82 11.82
CA LYS A 132 4.81 -9.67 12.60
C LYS A 132 5.63 -8.38 12.35
N SER A 133 6.28 -8.28 11.20
CA SER A 133 6.97 -7.05 10.77
C SER A 133 5.98 -5.98 10.32
N TYR A 134 6.39 -4.71 10.47
CA TYR A 134 5.81 -3.59 9.75
C TYR A 134 6.49 -3.48 8.38
N VAL A 135 5.74 -3.59 7.29
CA VAL A 135 6.29 -3.71 5.94
C VAL A 135 5.87 -2.52 5.09
N GLU A 136 6.82 -1.68 4.68
CA GLU A 136 6.59 -0.63 3.70
C GLU A 136 6.58 -1.25 2.28
N ILE A 137 5.38 -1.49 1.74
CA ILE A 137 5.21 -2.18 0.46
C ILE A 137 5.34 -1.24 -0.75
N PHE A 138 5.21 0.06 -0.50
CA PHE A 138 5.48 1.16 -1.40
C PHE A 138 5.79 2.37 -0.52
N PRO A 139 6.62 3.35 -0.95
CA PRO A 139 6.89 4.53 -0.16
C PRO A 139 5.61 5.11 0.43
N ASN A 140 5.63 5.40 1.73
CA ASN A 140 4.52 6.02 2.47
C ASN A 140 3.30 5.11 2.77
N ILE A 141 3.37 3.81 2.47
CA ILE A 141 2.31 2.83 2.77
C ILE A 141 2.91 1.64 3.52
N ILE A 142 2.48 1.43 4.77
CA ILE A 142 2.94 0.35 5.63
C ILE A 142 1.79 -0.62 5.90
N LEU A 143 2.08 -1.90 5.78
CA LEU A 143 1.21 -3.00 6.18
C LEU A 143 1.74 -3.70 7.43
N TYR A 144 0.83 -4.18 8.28
CA TYR A 144 1.18 -5.00 9.43
C TYR A 144 0.00 -5.87 9.87
N ILE A 145 0.28 -6.97 10.56
CA ILE A 145 -0.74 -7.76 11.25
C ILE A 145 -0.89 -7.21 12.67
N SER A 146 -2.08 -6.75 13.02
CA SER A 146 -2.32 -6.14 14.33
C SER A 146 -2.23 -7.18 15.44
N PRO A 147 -1.39 -6.98 16.48
CA PRO A 147 -1.20 -7.98 17.54
C PRO A 147 -2.47 -8.21 18.38
N ASN A 148 -3.42 -7.26 18.36
CA ASN A 148 -4.67 -7.35 19.12
C ASN A 148 -5.80 -8.07 18.38
N THR A 149 -5.72 -8.13 17.05
CA THR A 149 -6.86 -8.62 16.22
C THR A 149 -6.45 -9.66 15.19
N GLU A 150 -5.15 -9.88 14.99
CA GLU A 150 -4.61 -10.79 13.97
C GLU A 150 -5.03 -10.44 12.53
N HIS A 151 -5.57 -9.23 12.33
CA HIS A 151 -6.01 -8.73 11.03
C HIS A 151 -4.97 -7.81 10.41
N LEU A 152 -4.90 -7.84 9.07
CA LEU A 152 -4.10 -6.93 8.27
C LEU A 152 -4.60 -5.49 8.44
N LYS A 153 -3.67 -4.57 8.69
CA LYS A 153 -3.92 -3.14 8.79
C LYS A 153 -2.94 -2.37 7.91
N LEU A 154 -3.38 -1.18 7.51
CA LEU A 154 -2.61 -0.25 6.69
C LEU A 154 -2.41 1.05 7.47
N LEU A 155 -1.17 1.53 7.47
CA LEU A 155 -0.77 2.85 7.92
C LEU A 155 -0.25 3.63 6.72
N PHE A 156 -0.46 4.95 6.75
CA PHE A 156 -0.11 5.81 5.64
C PHE A 156 0.40 7.16 6.13
N SER A 157 1.29 7.78 5.36
CA SER A 157 1.76 9.12 5.64
C SER A 157 0.91 10.18 4.92
N ARG A 158 1.18 11.46 5.24
CA ARG A 158 0.48 12.61 4.65
C ARG A 158 0.57 12.66 3.13
N GLU A 159 1.68 12.19 2.56
CA GLU A 159 1.99 12.22 1.14
C GLU A 159 1.05 11.35 0.29
N THR A 160 0.32 10.41 0.91
CA THR A 160 -0.64 9.54 0.22
C THR A 160 -2.08 10.05 0.25
N VAL A 161 -2.34 11.12 1.02
CA VAL A 161 -3.67 11.69 1.20
C VAL A 161 -3.95 12.71 0.10
N SER A 162 -5.10 12.61 -0.54
CA SER A 162 -5.51 13.55 -1.59
C SER A 162 -6.83 14.22 -1.24
N LYS A 163 -6.86 15.55 -1.39
CA LYS A 163 -8.10 16.32 -1.25
C LYS A 163 -8.95 16.17 -2.51
N LEU A 164 -10.23 15.91 -2.34
CA LEU A 164 -11.20 15.99 -3.43
C LEU A 164 -11.35 17.48 -3.81
N VAL A 165 -10.93 17.82 -5.02
CA VAL A 165 -11.21 19.16 -5.57
C VAL A 165 -12.68 19.19 -5.91
N THR A 166 -13.45 20.00 -5.18
CA THR A 166 -14.83 20.30 -5.57
C THR A 166 -14.76 21.19 -6.81
N PRO A 167 -15.34 20.81 -7.96
CA PRO A 167 -15.48 21.75 -9.06
C PRO A 167 -16.32 22.93 -8.56
N GLU A 168 -15.85 24.15 -8.76
CA GLU A 168 -16.71 25.32 -8.63
C GLU A 168 -17.82 25.18 -9.69
N VAL A 169 -19.07 25.05 -9.23
CA VAL A 169 -20.27 24.96 -10.07
C VAL A 169 -20.76 26.36 -10.42
#